data_AF-A0AAV0QVW2-F1
#
_entry.id   AF-A0AAV0QVW2-F1
#
_cell.length_a   1.000
_cell.length_b   1.000
_cell.length_c   1.000
_cell.angle_alpha   90.00
_cell.angle_beta   90.00
_cell.angle_gamma   90.00
#
_symmetry.space_group_name_H-M   'P 1'
#
loop_
_entity.id
_entity.type
_entity.pdbx_description
1 polymer ?
#
loop_
_entity_poly.entity_id
_entity_poly.type
_entity_poly.pdbx_seq_one_letter_code
_entity_poly.pdbx_strand_id
1 'polypeptide(L)'
;MAATIGVQLHVQDRHVVLDNGFLQVTLSNPDGIVTGIRFGGLDNLLEVLNQESNRGIKGTSFEVITETEDQVEVSFTRTWDPSLQGKQVPLNIDKRFIMLRGSSGFYSYAIYNHPKDWPAFSLAETRIAFKLRKDKFHYMVASDNRQRYMPLPDDRIPPRGQPLAYPEAVQLVNPVEAELKGEVDDKYQYSCDNKDNKVHGWICTDPPVGFWQITPSDEFRSGGPVKQNLTSHVGPTTLAMFISAHYSGEDLVPKIGDGEEWEKVFGPVFMYFNTTPVDASEDPKASLWEDAKAQMMVEVLSWPYTFPASEDYQKPDQRGYATGRLLVQDRFVSDDYIYASGAYVGLAPPGDVGSWQRECKKYQFWTKADEDGFFSINNVLTGDYNLYAWVPGFVGDYRCDATVSITSGCYVDMGDLVFEPPRNGPTLWEIGVPDRSASEFYVPDPNPKYINKLLVNHPEKFRQYGLWERYGELYPDADLVYNVGASDYTKDWFFAQVTRQQHISRNHMADQVQSRRRGSQRNLQVASRDCLCHLLRTSSSGERPEIGADLFKWADREG
;
A
#
# COMPACT_ATOMS: atom_id res chain seq x y z
N MET A 1 10.83 -7.23 -37.75
CA MET A 1 10.64 -6.16 -36.74
C MET A 1 10.41 -4.87 -37.50
N ALA A 2 9.22 -4.28 -37.40
CA ALA A 2 9.01 -2.93 -37.90
C ALA A 2 9.93 -1.97 -37.12
N ALA A 3 10.53 -0.99 -37.80
CA ALA A 3 11.32 0.03 -37.11
C ALA A 3 10.44 0.69 -36.05
N THR A 4 10.84 0.63 -34.78
CA THR A 4 10.12 1.31 -33.70
C THR A 4 10.14 2.81 -34.00
N ILE A 5 8.96 3.41 -34.12
CA ILE A 5 8.84 4.86 -34.33
C ILE A 5 9.43 5.53 -33.08
N GLY A 6 10.17 6.62 -33.25
CA GLY A 6 10.62 7.43 -32.12
C GLY A 6 9.43 8.00 -31.34
N VAL A 7 9.63 8.37 -30.08
CA VAL A 7 8.59 9.03 -29.29
C VAL A 7 8.23 10.36 -29.94
N GLN A 8 6.93 10.62 -30.08
CA GLN A 8 6.36 11.84 -30.64
C GLN A 8 5.61 12.58 -29.54
N LEU A 9 5.79 13.89 -29.51
CA LEU A 9 5.08 14.81 -28.65
C LEU A 9 4.22 15.75 -29.49
N HIS A 10 2.93 15.85 -29.18
CA HIS A 10 2.04 16.81 -29.78
C HIS A 10 1.43 17.71 -28.71
N VAL A 11 1.88 18.96 -28.66
CA VAL A 11 1.35 19.98 -27.75
C VAL A 11 0.25 20.77 -28.47
N GLN A 12 -0.95 20.78 -27.89
CA GLN A 12 -2.11 21.52 -28.35
C GLN A 12 -2.62 22.44 -27.22
N ASP A 13 -3.49 23.39 -27.56
CA ASP A 13 -4.02 24.38 -26.61
C ASP A 13 -4.65 23.74 -25.36
N ARG A 14 -5.33 22.60 -25.52
CA ARG A 14 -6.05 21.92 -24.44
C ARG A 14 -5.47 20.57 -24.03
N HIS A 15 -4.54 20.02 -24.81
CA HIS A 15 -4.03 18.67 -24.60
C HIS A 15 -2.56 18.55 -24.98
N VAL A 16 -1.88 17.60 -24.34
CA VAL A 16 -0.54 17.15 -24.68
C VAL A 16 -0.63 15.65 -24.94
N VAL A 17 -0.17 15.21 -26.12
CA VAL A 17 -0.24 13.81 -26.53
C VAL A 17 1.17 13.25 -26.65
N LEU A 18 1.45 12.17 -25.92
CA LEU A 18 2.67 11.38 -26.00
C LEU A 18 2.36 10.10 -26.77
N ASP A 19 3.14 9.78 -27.80
CA ASP A 19 2.93 8.61 -28.66
C ASP A 19 4.28 7.94 -28.98
N ASN A 20 4.42 6.64 -28.73
CA ASN A 20 5.63 5.89 -29.06
C ASN A 20 5.40 4.80 -30.11
N GLY A 21 4.28 4.86 -30.83
CA GLY A 21 3.85 3.88 -31.83
C GLY A 21 3.22 2.61 -31.26
N PHE A 22 3.33 2.36 -29.94
CA PHE A 22 2.67 1.24 -29.25
C PHE A 22 1.43 1.72 -28.50
N LEU A 23 1.56 2.85 -27.82
CA LEU A 23 0.54 3.44 -26.97
C LEU A 23 0.53 4.96 -27.15
N GLN A 24 -0.64 5.55 -26.94
CA GLN A 24 -0.81 6.99 -26.92
C GLN A 24 -1.44 7.43 -25.59
N VAL A 25 -0.84 8.43 -24.95
CA VAL A 25 -1.33 9.03 -23.70
C VAL A 25 -1.71 10.48 -23.97
N THR A 26 -2.94 10.84 -23.64
CA THR A 26 -3.43 12.22 -23.73
C THR A 26 -3.54 12.80 -22.33
N LEU A 27 -2.88 13.94 -22.14
CA LEU A 27 -2.88 14.73 -20.92
C LEU A 27 -3.61 16.06 -21.17
N SER A 28 -4.36 16.57 -20.22
CA SER A 28 -4.92 17.92 -20.32
C SER A 28 -3.84 18.99 -20.13
N ASN A 29 -3.97 20.12 -20.83
CA ASN A 29 -3.05 21.25 -20.77
C ASN A 29 -3.73 22.48 -20.17
N PRO A 30 -3.21 23.10 -19.08
CA PRO A 30 -2.01 22.74 -18.30
C PRO A 30 -2.31 21.85 -17.07
N ASP A 31 -3.53 21.31 -16.96
CA ASP A 31 -3.95 20.61 -15.75
C ASP A 31 -3.15 19.30 -15.49
N GLY A 32 -2.56 18.68 -16.51
CA GLY A 32 -1.75 17.46 -16.38
C GLY A 32 -2.55 16.25 -15.92
N ILE A 33 -3.81 16.16 -16.34
CA ILE A 33 -4.70 15.04 -16.04
C ILE A 33 -4.64 14.07 -17.20
N VAL A 34 -4.49 12.76 -16.93
CA VAL A 34 -4.62 11.74 -17.98
C VAL A 34 -6.08 11.66 -18.42
N THR A 35 -6.38 12.12 -19.62
CA THR A 35 -7.73 12.14 -20.20
C THR A 35 -7.98 10.94 -21.12
N GLY A 36 -6.92 10.43 -21.75
CA GLY A 36 -7.00 9.26 -22.63
C GLY A 36 -5.77 8.37 -22.61
N ILE A 37 -5.99 7.07 -22.72
CA ILE A 37 -4.96 6.06 -22.98
C ILE A 37 -5.46 5.19 -24.12
N ARG A 38 -4.83 5.27 -25.29
CA ARG A 38 -5.19 4.45 -26.46
C ARG A 38 -4.18 3.31 -26.59
N PHE A 39 -4.68 2.08 -26.56
CA PHE A 39 -3.84 0.88 -26.60
C PHE A 39 -4.67 -0.36 -26.98
N GLY A 40 -4.04 -1.34 -27.61
CA GLY A 40 -4.63 -2.67 -27.81
C GLY A 40 -5.96 -2.67 -28.60
N GLY A 41 -6.13 -1.73 -29.53
CA GLY A 41 -7.37 -1.59 -30.32
C GLY A 41 -8.51 -0.86 -29.60
N LEU A 42 -8.30 -0.42 -28.35
CA LEU A 42 -9.24 0.41 -27.61
C LEU A 42 -8.89 1.89 -27.75
N ASP A 43 -9.86 2.71 -28.13
CA ASP A 43 -9.67 4.17 -28.31
C ASP A 43 -9.41 4.90 -26.98
N ASN A 44 -9.93 4.37 -25.87
CA ASN A 44 -9.60 4.85 -24.53
C ASN A 44 -9.81 3.74 -23.49
N LEU A 45 -8.82 3.49 -22.63
CA LEU A 45 -8.93 2.56 -21.51
C LEU A 45 -9.66 3.17 -20.30
N LEU A 46 -9.65 4.51 -20.18
CA LEU A 46 -10.17 5.23 -19.03
C LEU A 46 -11.68 5.43 -19.08
N GLU A 47 -12.31 5.48 -17.90
CA GLU A 47 -13.73 5.77 -17.77
C GLU A 47 -14.06 7.15 -18.38
N VAL A 48 -15.04 7.18 -19.28
CA VAL A 48 -15.38 8.36 -20.10
C VAL A 48 -16.60 9.11 -19.57
N LEU A 49 -17.44 8.47 -18.76
CA LEU A 49 -18.67 9.07 -18.25
C LEU A 49 -18.42 10.03 -17.07
N ASN A 50 -17.27 9.90 -16.42
CA ASN A 50 -16.92 10.74 -15.29
C ASN A 50 -16.23 12.03 -15.76
N GLN A 51 -16.56 13.15 -15.11
CA GLN A 51 -15.97 14.45 -15.43
C GLN A 51 -14.46 14.49 -15.16
N GLU A 52 -13.69 15.13 -16.05
CA GLU A 52 -12.23 15.30 -15.89
C GLU A 52 -11.86 16.14 -14.67
N SER A 53 -12.73 17.04 -14.21
CA SER A 53 -12.57 17.79 -12.95
C SER A 53 -12.50 16.88 -11.73
N ASN A 54 -13.05 15.68 -11.83
CA ASN A 54 -12.91 14.62 -10.85
C ASN A 54 -11.67 13.79 -11.19
N ARG A 55 -10.51 14.34 -11.51
CA ARG A 55 -9.31 13.51 -11.74
C ARG A 55 -8.07 13.97 -10.98
N GLY A 56 -8.24 14.75 -9.92
CA GLY A 56 -7.20 15.08 -8.94
C GLY A 56 -6.60 16.46 -9.02
N ILE A 57 -5.36 16.58 -8.53
CA ILE A 57 -4.62 17.83 -8.51
C ILE A 57 -4.37 18.30 -9.94
N LYS A 58 -4.78 19.54 -10.22
CA LYS A 58 -4.56 20.21 -11.51
C LYS A 58 -3.29 21.04 -11.46
N GLY A 59 -2.45 20.89 -12.47
CA GLY A 59 -1.38 21.83 -12.76
C GLY A 59 -1.94 23.19 -13.19
N THR A 60 -1.12 24.23 -13.08
CA THR A 60 -1.36 25.56 -13.61
C THR A 60 -0.39 25.92 -14.73
N SER A 61 0.67 25.14 -14.89
CA SER A 61 1.72 25.32 -15.90
C SER A 61 2.14 23.98 -16.47
N PHE A 62 2.53 23.99 -17.74
CA PHE A 62 3.03 22.85 -18.49
C PHE A 62 4.42 23.18 -19.06
N GLU A 63 5.34 22.21 -19.02
CA GLU A 63 6.67 22.32 -19.59
C GLU A 63 7.11 21.00 -20.25
N VAL A 64 7.81 21.11 -21.37
CA VAL A 64 8.52 19.98 -21.99
C VAL A 64 9.94 19.96 -21.47
N ILE A 65 10.32 18.88 -20.81
CA ILE A 65 11.58 18.76 -20.07
C ILE A 65 12.62 18.07 -20.93
N THR A 66 12.23 16.98 -21.57
CA THR A 66 13.06 16.22 -22.51
C THR A 66 12.20 15.86 -23.72
N GLU A 67 12.73 16.05 -24.93
CA GLU A 67 12.09 15.62 -26.17
C GLU A 67 13.16 15.08 -27.14
N THR A 68 13.19 13.77 -27.28
CA THR A 68 14.12 13.03 -28.15
C THR A 68 13.37 11.85 -28.77
N GLU A 69 13.96 11.21 -29.79
CA GLU A 69 13.35 10.00 -30.37
C GLU A 69 13.22 8.85 -29.35
N ASP A 70 14.04 8.82 -28.31
CA ASP A 70 14.07 7.72 -27.34
C ASP A 70 13.25 8.00 -26.08
N GLN A 71 13.00 9.28 -25.77
CA GLN A 71 12.32 9.71 -24.56
C GLN A 71 11.61 11.06 -24.74
N VAL A 72 10.40 11.15 -24.19
CA VAL A 72 9.73 12.40 -23.86
C VAL A 72 9.48 12.46 -22.35
N GLU A 73 9.83 13.58 -21.72
CA GLU A 73 9.44 13.93 -20.35
C GLU A 73 8.70 15.26 -20.34
N VAL A 74 7.56 15.29 -19.67
CA VAL A 74 6.74 16.51 -19.50
C VAL A 74 6.42 16.76 -18.03
N SER A 75 6.31 18.03 -17.67
CA SER A 75 6.00 18.53 -16.33
C SER A 75 4.69 19.31 -16.31
N PHE A 76 3.94 19.12 -15.22
CA PHE A 76 2.74 19.88 -14.91
C PHE A 76 2.83 20.37 -13.46
N THR A 77 3.10 21.66 -13.30
CA THR A 77 3.38 22.27 -12.00
C THR A 77 2.20 23.07 -11.46
N ARG A 78 2.04 23.08 -10.13
CA ARG A 78 1.14 23.98 -9.40
C ARG A 78 1.88 24.54 -8.19
N THR A 79 2.10 25.84 -8.18
CA THR A 79 2.48 26.57 -6.97
C THR A 79 1.25 26.92 -6.17
N TRP A 80 1.32 26.76 -4.85
CA TRP A 80 0.23 27.16 -3.98
C TRP A 80 0.06 28.67 -3.97
N ASP A 81 -1.19 29.11 -4.12
CA ASP A 81 -1.59 30.50 -4.00
C ASP A 81 -2.13 30.74 -2.58
N PRO A 82 -1.55 31.68 -1.79
CA PRO A 82 -2.08 32.06 -0.49
C PRO A 82 -3.56 32.47 -0.48
N SER A 83 -4.10 32.96 -1.60
CA SER A 83 -5.53 33.28 -1.75
C SER A 83 -6.44 32.04 -1.62
N LEU A 84 -5.87 30.84 -1.77
CA LEU A 84 -6.53 29.54 -1.68
C LEU A 84 -6.32 28.85 -0.32
N GLN A 85 -5.84 29.58 0.69
CA GLN A 85 -5.72 29.07 2.05
C GLN A 85 -7.05 28.47 2.55
N GLY A 86 -6.97 27.28 3.14
CA GLY A 86 -8.14 26.52 3.59
C GLY A 86 -8.99 25.90 2.47
N LYS A 87 -8.57 26.03 1.20
CA LYS A 87 -9.20 25.38 0.03
C LYS A 87 -8.26 24.43 -0.70
N GLN A 88 -6.97 24.72 -0.68
CA GLN A 88 -5.92 23.87 -1.23
C GLN A 88 -4.80 23.71 -0.20
N VAL A 89 -4.16 22.53 -0.22
CA VAL A 89 -2.96 22.30 0.57
C VAL A 89 -1.86 23.30 0.17
N PRO A 90 -1.14 23.89 1.13
CA PRO A 90 0.02 24.72 0.89
C PRO A 90 1.19 23.86 0.42
N LEU A 91 1.14 23.38 -0.82
CA LEU A 91 2.15 22.48 -1.38
C LEU A 91 2.42 22.77 -2.87
N ASN A 92 3.70 22.97 -3.22
CA ASN A 92 4.17 23.01 -4.59
C ASN A 92 4.15 21.59 -5.10
N ILE A 93 3.57 21.38 -6.27
CA ILE A 93 3.44 20.07 -6.86
C ILE A 93 3.96 20.13 -8.27
N ASP A 94 4.88 19.25 -8.59
CA ASP A 94 5.34 18.98 -9.94
C ASP A 94 5.00 17.54 -10.31
N LYS A 95 4.06 17.36 -11.24
CA LYS A 95 3.70 16.04 -11.78
C LYS A 95 4.46 15.80 -13.06
N ARG A 96 5.11 14.65 -13.16
CA ARG A 96 5.95 14.30 -14.29
C ARG A 96 5.42 13.05 -14.97
N PHE A 97 5.49 13.04 -16.29
CA PHE A 97 5.21 11.87 -17.11
C PHE A 97 6.35 11.63 -18.08
N ILE A 98 6.77 10.36 -18.19
CA ILE A 98 7.85 9.96 -19.08
C ILE A 98 7.35 8.84 -19.98
N MET A 99 7.53 9.00 -21.29
CA MET A 99 7.30 7.95 -22.27
C MET A 99 8.62 7.61 -22.96
N LEU A 100 8.93 6.32 -23.02
CA LEU A 100 10.14 5.80 -23.64
C LEU A 100 9.81 5.08 -24.96
N ARG A 101 10.73 5.14 -25.91
CA ARG A 101 10.66 4.38 -27.15
C ARG A 101 10.68 2.89 -26.87
N GLY A 102 9.80 2.13 -27.54
CA GLY A 102 9.76 0.67 -27.40
C GLY A 102 9.18 0.16 -26.08
N SER A 103 8.73 1.03 -25.18
CA SER A 103 8.07 0.62 -23.93
C SER A 103 6.56 0.52 -24.10
N SER A 104 5.95 -0.56 -23.61
CA SER A 104 4.49 -0.73 -23.62
C SER A 104 3.86 -0.12 -22.36
N GLY A 105 4.20 1.13 -22.08
CA GLY A 105 3.79 1.84 -20.88
C GLY A 105 4.35 3.24 -20.79
N PHE A 106 4.01 3.92 -19.70
CA PHE A 106 4.58 5.22 -19.36
C PHE A 106 4.81 5.31 -17.86
N TYR A 107 5.79 6.13 -17.47
CA TYR A 107 6.13 6.37 -16.08
C TYR A 107 5.48 7.64 -15.58
N SER A 108 5.19 7.69 -14.29
CA SER A 108 4.84 8.92 -13.60
C SER A 108 5.51 9.00 -12.24
N TYR A 109 5.91 10.22 -11.89
CA TYR A 109 6.44 10.56 -10.58
C TYR A 109 5.99 11.98 -10.22
N ALA A 110 6.13 12.35 -8.96
CA ALA A 110 5.81 13.69 -8.50
C ALA A 110 6.83 14.20 -7.49
N ILE A 111 7.12 15.50 -7.56
CA ILE A 111 7.95 16.22 -6.59
C ILE A 111 7.03 17.13 -5.80
N TYR A 112 7.01 16.95 -4.49
CA TYR A 112 6.26 17.77 -3.55
C TYR A 112 7.23 18.63 -2.77
N ASN A 113 7.00 19.94 -2.75
CA ASN A 113 7.87 20.90 -2.09
C ASN A 113 7.04 21.88 -1.22
N HIS A 114 7.41 21.98 0.06
CA HIS A 114 6.85 22.90 1.05
C HIS A 114 7.96 23.85 1.52
N PRO A 115 8.01 25.09 1.00
CA PRO A 115 8.92 26.13 1.46
C PRO A 115 8.65 26.54 2.92
N LYS A 116 9.67 27.06 3.61
CA LYS A 116 9.57 27.51 5.02
C LYS A 116 8.47 28.54 5.25
N ASP A 117 8.24 29.44 4.30
CA ASP A 117 7.31 30.55 4.46
C ASP A 117 5.84 30.13 4.32
N TRP A 118 5.56 28.84 4.11
CA TRP A 118 4.22 28.35 3.88
C TRP A 118 3.55 27.81 5.15
N PRO A 119 2.22 27.88 5.24
CA PRO A 119 1.49 27.43 6.43
C PRO A 119 1.56 25.92 6.62
N ALA A 120 1.50 25.48 7.87
CA ALA A 120 1.39 24.08 8.25
C ALA A 120 0.22 23.36 7.55
N PHE A 121 0.42 22.07 7.25
CA PHE A 121 -0.64 21.20 6.74
C PHE A 121 -0.39 19.71 7.07
N SER A 122 -1.45 18.92 6.92
CA SER A 122 -1.41 17.46 7.04
C SER A 122 -1.67 16.80 5.69
N LEU A 123 -0.93 15.74 5.37
CA LEU A 123 -1.08 14.99 4.13
C LEU A 123 -1.67 13.60 4.38
N ALA A 124 -2.98 13.51 4.63
CA ALA A 124 -3.62 12.25 5.03
C ALA A 124 -3.53 11.14 3.96
N GLU A 125 -3.51 11.52 2.69
CA GLU A 125 -3.39 10.61 1.55
C GLU A 125 -2.74 11.31 0.36
N THR A 126 -1.89 10.59 -0.37
CA THR A 126 -1.50 10.94 -1.75
C THR A 126 -1.22 9.67 -2.55
N ARG A 127 -1.71 9.64 -3.79
CA ARG A 127 -1.71 8.46 -4.65
C ARG A 127 -1.96 8.81 -6.11
N ILE A 128 -1.62 7.88 -7.00
CA ILE A 128 -2.14 7.84 -8.37
C ILE A 128 -3.35 6.92 -8.41
N ALA A 129 -4.40 7.31 -9.14
CA ALA A 129 -5.63 6.54 -9.26
C ALA A 129 -6.13 6.57 -10.71
N PHE A 130 -6.27 5.38 -11.30
CA PHE A 130 -6.91 5.19 -12.60
C PHE A 130 -8.25 4.51 -12.42
N LYS A 131 -9.29 5.10 -13.02
CA LYS A 131 -10.61 4.49 -13.17
C LYS A 131 -10.78 4.09 -14.63
N LEU A 132 -10.81 2.78 -14.87
CA LEU A 132 -10.93 2.19 -16.19
C LEU A 132 -12.40 2.06 -16.58
N ARG A 133 -12.64 1.87 -17.87
CA ARG A 133 -13.97 1.65 -18.43
C ARG A 133 -14.67 0.46 -17.78
N LYS A 134 -15.76 0.74 -17.05
CA LYS A 134 -16.54 -0.31 -16.38
C LYS A 134 -17.22 -1.30 -17.34
N ASP A 135 -17.37 -0.94 -18.60
CA ASP A 135 -17.94 -1.80 -19.65
C ASP A 135 -16.91 -2.71 -20.33
N LYS A 136 -15.62 -2.54 -20.01
CA LYS A 136 -14.51 -3.28 -20.64
C LYS A 136 -13.70 -4.09 -19.65
N PHE A 137 -13.36 -3.53 -18.50
CA PHE A 137 -12.47 -4.15 -17.53
C PHE A 137 -13.26 -4.80 -16.42
N HIS A 138 -13.42 -6.13 -16.43
CA HIS A 138 -14.27 -6.83 -15.46
C HIS A 138 -13.48 -7.79 -14.55
N TYR A 139 -12.24 -8.11 -14.91
CA TYR A 139 -11.43 -9.08 -14.18
C TYR A 139 -10.26 -8.34 -13.50
N MET A 140 -10.18 -8.44 -12.17
CA MET A 140 -9.15 -7.79 -11.37
C MET A 140 -8.13 -8.80 -10.89
N VAL A 141 -6.86 -8.38 -10.83
CA VAL A 141 -5.76 -9.19 -10.30
C VAL A 141 -5.00 -8.35 -9.27
N ALA A 142 -5.00 -8.80 -8.02
CA ALA A 142 -4.23 -8.20 -6.92
C ALA A 142 -3.02 -9.07 -6.52
N SER A 143 -3.10 -10.39 -6.72
CA SER A 143 -2.01 -11.36 -6.55
C SER A 143 -2.39 -12.69 -7.22
N ASP A 144 -1.44 -13.65 -7.31
CA ASP A 144 -1.67 -14.98 -7.92
C ASP A 144 -2.93 -15.68 -7.36
N ASN A 145 -3.16 -15.53 -6.04
CA ASN A 145 -4.28 -16.12 -5.31
C ASN A 145 -5.48 -15.18 -5.08
N ARG A 146 -5.40 -13.90 -5.50
CA ARG A 146 -6.50 -12.93 -5.38
C ARG A 146 -6.76 -12.26 -6.72
N GLN A 147 -7.49 -12.98 -7.54
CA GLN A 147 -7.96 -12.52 -8.85
C GLN A 147 -9.35 -13.07 -9.12
N ARG A 148 -10.23 -12.26 -9.70
CA ARG A 148 -11.63 -12.63 -9.98
C ARG A 148 -12.30 -11.68 -10.95
N TYR A 149 -13.44 -12.13 -11.49
CA TYR A 149 -14.46 -11.19 -11.97
C TYR A 149 -15.00 -10.41 -10.77
N MET A 150 -15.01 -9.08 -10.93
CA MET A 150 -15.46 -8.15 -9.92
C MET A 150 -16.91 -7.75 -10.18
N PRO A 151 -17.69 -7.41 -9.14
CA PRO A 151 -18.98 -6.77 -9.34
C PRO A 151 -18.83 -5.45 -10.11
N LEU A 152 -19.91 -5.01 -10.75
CA LEU A 152 -19.95 -3.67 -11.33
C LEU A 152 -20.12 -2.62 -10.21
N PRO A 153 -19.64 -1.38 -10.39
CA PRO A 153 -19.90 -0.31 -9.42
C PRO A 153 -21.41 -0.12 -9.18
N ASP A 154 -22.24 -0.29 -10.21
CA ASP A 154 -23.71 -0.18 -10.10
C ASP A 154 -24.33 -1.31 -9.24
N ASP A 155 -23.64 -2.45 -9.08
CA ASP A 155 -24.11 -3.55 -8.22
C ASP A 155 -23.99 -3.21 -6.73
N ARG A 156 -23.19 -2.20 -6.39
CA ARG A 156 -23.05 -1.71 -5.00
C ARG A 156 -24.15 -0.72 -4.60
N ILE A 157 -24.95 -0.23 -5.55
CA ILE A 157 -25.97 0.80 -5.30
C ILE A 157 -27.35 0.13 -5.08
N PRO A 158 -28.17 0.57 -4.11
CA PRO A 158 -29.54 0.08 -3.97
C PRO A 158 -30.36 0.24 -5.26
N PRO A 159 -31.21 -0.73 -5.63
CA PRO A 159 -31.58 -1.93 -4.88
C PRO A 159 -30.66 -3.15 -5.11
N ARG A 160 -29.56 -3.02 -5.88
CA ARG A 160 -28.65 -4.12 -6.19
C ARG A 160 -27.66 -4.40 -5.06
N GLY A 161 -27.24 -3.35 -4.37
CA GLY A 161 -26.35 -3.41 -3.21
C GLY A 161 -27.03 -2.94 -1.93
N GLN A 162 -26.54 -3.43 -0.80
CA GLN A 162 -26.90 -2.96 0.53
C GLN A 162 -25.62 -2.63 1.31
N PRO A 163 -25.34 -1.34 1.56
CA PRO A 163 -24.27 -0.94 2.47
C PRO A 163 -24.44 -1.59 3.85
N LEU A 164 -23.33 -2.05 4.43
CA LEU A 164 -23.29 -2.67 5.76
C LEU A 164 -22.93 -1.62 6.82
N ALA A 165 -22.27 -2.02 7.91
CA ALA A 165 -21.93 -1.11 9.00
C ALA A 165 -20.92 -0.03 8.57
N TYR A 166 -20.09 -0.33 7.58
CA TYR A 166 -19.14 0.59 6.97
C TYR A 166 -19.50 0.79 5.49
N PRO A 167 -19.47 2.02 4.97
CA PRO A 167 -19.88 2.32 3.59
C PRO A 167 -19.01 1.62 2.54
N GLU A 168 -17.77 1.28 2.88
CA GLU A 168 -16.88 0.51 2.00
C GLU A 168 -17.33 -0.94 1.79
N ALA A 169 -18.07 -1.52 2.74
CA ALA A 169 -18.52 -2.91 2.70
C ALA A 169 -19.98 -2.98 2.24
N VAL A 170 -20.21 -3.61 1.10
CA VAL A 170 -21.53 -3.70 0.48
C VAL A 170 -21.90 -5.16 0.22
N GLN A 171 -23.07 -5.57 0.71
CA GLN A 171 -23.65 -6.86 0.35
C GLN A 171 -24.30 -6.77 -1.04
N LEU A 172 -23.96 -7.70 -1.92
CA LEU A 172 -24.50 -7.79 -3.28
C LEU A 172 -25.85 -8.53 -3.26
N VAL A 173 -26.96 -7.79 -3.26
CA VAL A 173 -28.33 -8.31 -3.16
C VAL A 173 -28.82 -8.86 -4.50
N ASN A 174 -28.63 -8.09 -5.58
CA ASN A 174 -29.04 -8.45 -6.93
C ASN A 174 -28.03 -7.96 -7.98
N PRO A 175 -26.77 -8.44 -7.93
CA PRO A 175 -25.75 -8.07 -8.89
C PRO A 175 -26.11 -8.52 -10.31
N VAL A 176 -25.51 -7.90 -11.32
CA VAL A 176 -25.63 -8.35 -12.72
C VAL A 176 -25.12 -9.78 -12.87
N GLU A 177 -23.96 -10.07 -12.30
CA GLU A 177 -23.40 -11.43 -12.27
C GLU A 177 -24.00 -12.22 -11.11
N ALA A 178 -24.91 -13.16 -11.42
CA ALA A 178 -25.68 -13.89 -10.42
C ALA A 178 -24.81 -14.70 -9.44
N GLU A 179 -23.60 -15.11 -9.86
CA GLU A 179 -22.66 -15.86 -9.02
C GLU A 179 -22.15 -15.03 -7.83
N LEU A 180 -22.14 -13.70 -7.94
CA LEU A 180 -21.71 -12.78 -6.88
C LEU A 180 -22.80 -12.53 -5.83
N LYS A 181 -24.02 -13.01 -6.07
CA LYS A 181 -25.16 -12.75 -5.20
C LYS A 181 -24.90 -13.27 -3.77
N GLY A 182 -25.19 -12.41 -2.80
CA GLY A 182 -25.00 -12.65 -1.39
C GLY A 182 -23.58 -12.39 -0.89
N GLU A 183 -22.62 -12.14 -1.78
CA GLU A 183 -21.26 -11.81 -1.37
C GLU A 183 -21.15 -10.40 -0.79
N VAL A 184 -20.11 -10.17 0.02
CA VAL A 184 -19.70 -8.83 0.45
C VAL A 184 -18.49 -8.39 -0.36
N ASP A 185 -18.60 -7.22 -0.98
CA ASP A 185 -17.49 -6.54 -1.62
C ASP A 185 -17.02 -5.38 -0.73
N ASP A 186 -15.73 -5.42 -0.38
CA ASP A 186 -15.06 -4.41 0.43
C ASP A 186 -13.65 -4.18 -0.14
N LYS A 187 -13.33 -2.91 -0.42
CA LYS A 187 -12.06 -2.52 -1.04
C LYS A 187 -10.83 -2.95 -0.21
N TYR A 188 -10.95 -3.03 1.12
CA TYR A 188 -9.85 -3.41 2.00
C TYR A 188 -9.51 -4.91 1.94
N GLN A 189 -10.36 -5.73 1.32
CA GLN A 189 -10.09 -7.15 1.06
C GLN A 189 -9.00 -7.36 0.01
N TYR A 190 -8.67 -6.31 -0.75
CA TYR A 190 -7.67 -6.32 -1.81
C TYR A 190 -6.41 -5.54 -1.45
N SER A 191 -6.26 -5.10 -0.19
CA SER A 191 -5.02 -4.48 0.28
C SER A 191 -3.85 -5.47 0.33
N CYS A 192 -2.64 -4.94 0.23
CA CYS A 192 -1.40 -5.71 0.25
C CYS A 192 -0.33 -4.97 1.06
N ASP A 193 0.59 -5.71 1.70
CA ASP A 193 1.76 -5.15 2.34
C ASP A 193 2.64 -4.47 1.29
N ASN A 194 3.29 -3.35 1.64
CA ASN A 194 4.18 -2.62 0.73
C ASN A 194 5.22 -3.53 0.06
N LYS A 195 5.83 -4.43 0.83
CA LYS A 195 6.85 -5.38 0.33
C LYS A 195 6.37 -6.29 -0.81
N ASP A 196 5.07 -6.60 -0.84
CA ASP A 196 4.47 -7.50 -1.82
C ASP A 196 3.69 -6.73 -2.91
N ASN A 197 3.37 -5.45 -2.67
CA ASN A 197 2.59 -4.59 -3.57
C ASN A 197 3.47 -4.00 -4.69
N LYS A 198 3.89 -4.90 -5.60
CA LYS A 198 4.77 -4.60 -6.76
C LYS A 198 4.03 -4.50 -8.09
N VAL A 199 3.00 -5.32 -8.31
CA VAL A 199 2.17 -5.29 -9.53
C VAL A 199 0.74 -5.76 -9.25
N HIS A 200 -0.23 -5.01 -9.75
CA HIS A 200 -1.67 -5.31 -9.69
C HIS A 200 -2.39 -4.56 -10.80
N GLY A 201 -3.62 -4.97 -11.13
CA GLY A 201 -4.30 -4.38 -12.27
C GLY A 201 -5.65 -4.99 -12.63
N TRP A 202 -6.04 -4.74 -13.88
CA TRP A 202 -7.31 -5.16 -14.46
C TRP A 202 -7.12 -5.69 -15.88
N ILE A 203 -8.00 -6.61 -16.24
CA ILE A 203 -8.05 -7.24 -17.56
C ILE A 203 -9.39 -6.93 -18.22
N CYS A 204 -9.30 -6.44 -19.45
CA CYS A 204 -10.37 -6.48 -20.44
C CYS A 204 -10.22 -7.79 -21.22
N THR A 205 -11.31 -8.53 -21.43
CA THR A 205 -11.28 -9.80 -22.17
C THR A 205 -11.63 -9.64 -23.65
N ASP A 206 -12.19 -8.49 -24.05
CA ASP A 206 -12.58 -8.22 -25.44
C ASP A 206 -12.38 -6.72 -25.83
N PRO A 207 -11.26 -6.39 -26.49
CA PRO A 207 -10.12 -7.28 -26.79
C PRO A 207 -9.32 -7.63 -25.53
N PRO A 208 -8.54 -8.74 -25.52
CA PRO A 208 -7.64 -9.08 -24.41
C PRO A 208 -6.57 -8.01 -24.17
N VAL A 209 -6.78 -7.19 -23.14
CA VAL A 209 -5.90 -6.07 -22.76
C VAL A 209 -5.73 -6.05 -21.25
N GLY A 210 -4.48 -6.00 -20.79
CA GLY A 210 -4.14 -5.77 -19.39
C GLY A 210 -3.76 -4.32 -19.13
N PHE A 211 -4.22 -3.78 -17.99
CA PHE A 211 -3.76 -2.53 -17.40
C PHE A 211 -3.11 -2.86 -16.06
N TRP A 212 -1.84 -2.50 -15.88
CA TRP A 212 -1.05 -2.89 -14.71
C TRP A 212 -0.35 -1.68 -14.08
N GLN A 213 -0.45 -1.57 -12.77
CA GLN A 213 0.31 -0.63 -11.96
C GLN A 213 1.54 -1.34 -11.42
N ILE A 214 2.74 -0.93 -11.84
CA ILE A 214 4.02 -1.48 -11.35
C ILE A 214 4.71 -0.45 -10.46
N THR A 215 5.10 -0.88 -9.26
CA THR A 215 5.86 -0.08 -8.30
C THR A 215 7.19 -0.77 -7.97
N PRO A 216 8.31 -0.37 -8.59
CA PRO A 216 9.58 -1.08 -8.45
C PRO A 216 10.22 -0.89 -7.06
N SER A 217 9.99 0.26 -6.41
CA SER A 217 10.58 0.62 -5.13
C SER A 217 9.55 1.18 -4.15
N ASP A 218 9.76 0.89 -2.87
CA ASP A 218 8.95 1.38 -1.75
C ASP A 218 9.59 2.57 -1.03
N GLU A 219 10.71 3.11 -1.52
CA GLU A 219 11.52 4.10 -0.80
C GLU A 219 10.74 5.32 -0.32
N PHE A 220 9.74 5.71 -1.11
CA PHE A 220 8.89 6.86 -0.86
C PHE A 220 7.62 6.53 -0.06
N ARG A 221 7.31 5.26 0.18
CA ARG A 221 6.12 4.83 0.93
C ARG A 221 6.33 4.98 2.45
N SER A 222 5.24 5.23 3.16
CA SER A 222 5.20 5.34 4.62
C SER A 222 5.10 3.98 5.31
N GLY A 223 5.52 3.92 6.58
CA GLY A 223 5.22 2.81 7.52
C GLY A 223 5.96 1.48 7.32
N GLY A 224 6.95 1.43 6.43
CA GLY A 224 7.84 0.29 6.25
C GLY A 224 7.23 -0.83 5.39
N PRO A 225 7.90 -1.99 5.34
CA PRO A 225 7.56 -3.04 4.38
C PRO A 225 6.25 -3.77 4.70
N VAL A 226 5.81 -3.78 5.96
CA VAL A 226 4.59 -4.46 6.43
C VAL A 226 3.37 -3.54 6.52
N LYS A 227 3.49 -2.25 6.19
CA LYS A 227 2.31 -1.38 6.09
C LYS A 227 1.45 -1.85 4.92
N GLN A 228 0.17 -2.07 5.19
CA GLN A 228 -0.81 -2.37 4.14
C GLN A 228 -1.29 -1.11 3.43
N ASN A 229 -1.48 -1.23 2.13
CA ASN A 229 -2.06 -0.21 1.28
C ASN A 229 -3.02 -0.85 0.26
N LEU A 230 -3.97 -0.05 -0.22
CA LEU A 230 -4.92 -0.47 -1.27
C LEU A 230 -4.19 -0.74 -2.59
N THR A 231 -4.77 -1.63 -3.40
CA THR A 231 -4.27 -2.01 -4.74
C THR A 231 -5.30 -1.62 -5.80
N SER A 232 -5.99 -2.59 -6.39
CA SER A 232 -7.17 -2.45 -7.24
C SER A 232 -8.44 -2.76 -6.46
N HIS A 233 -9.57 -2.17 -6.86
CA HIS A 233 -10.90 -2.48 -6.30
C HIS A 233 -12.03 -2.12 -7.27
N VAL A 234 -13.26 -2.54 -6.92
CA VAL A 234 -14.51 -2.31 -7.67
C VAL A 234 -14.64 -0.91 -8.28
N GLY A 235 -15.31 -0.83 -9.42
CA GLY A 235 -15.38 0.39 -10.24
C GLY A 235 -14.06 0.57 -10.98
N PRO A 236 -13.71 -0.39 -11.87
CA PRO A 236 -12.35 -0.77 -12.27
C PRO A 236 -11.25 0.20 -11.89
N THR A 237 -10.92 0.24 -10.61
CA THR A 237 -9.98 1.23 -10.05
C THR A 237 -8.64 0.56 -9.78
N THR A 238 -7.56 1.22 -10.17
CA THR A 238 -6.18 0.82 -9.89
C THR A 238 -5.46 1.96 -9.18
N LEU A 239 -4.81 1.68 -8.04
CA LEU A 239 -4.15 2.70 -7.23
C LEU A 239 -2.64 2.48 -7.14
N ALA A 240 -1.87 3.57 -7.21
CA ALA A 240 -0.49 3.65 -6.73
C ALA A 240 -0.47 4.44 -5.42
N MET A 241 -0.49 3.73 -4.29
CA MET A 241 -0.51 4.38 -2.97
C MET A 241 0.89 4.85 -2.59
N PHE A 242 1.02 6.12 -2.20
CA PHE A 242 2.29 6.71 -1.73
C PHE A 242 2.24 6.97 -0.22
N ILE A 243 1.25 7.74 0.23
CA ILE A 243 0.97 8.00 1.66
C ILE A 243 -0.49 7.72 1.92
N SER A 244 -0.79 7.14 3.09
CA SER A 244 -2.17 6.93 3.54
C SER A 244 -2.25 6.64 5.03
N ALA A 245 -3.24 7.22 5.69
CA ALA A 245 -3.64 6.92 7.06
C ALA A 245 -4.24 5.49 7.24
N HIS A 246 -4.54 4.75 6.16
CA HIS A 246 -5.12 3.41 6.27
C HIS A 246 -4.24 2.49 7.15
N TYR A 247 -4.89 1.73 8.04
CA TYR A 247 -4.32 0.77 8.99
C TYR A 247 -3.52 1.33 10.17
N SER A 248 -3.23 2.63 10.21
CA SER A 248 -2.44 3.24 11.31
C SER A 248 -3.00 4.56 11.83
N GLY A 249 -3.95 5.16 11.13
CA GLY A 249 -4.56 6.44 11.49
C GLY A 249 -3.57 7.60 11.45
N GLU A 250 -3.76 8.56 12.36
CA GLU A 250 -3.01 9.81 12.47
C GLU A 250 -1.49 9.66 12.59
N ASP A 251 -1.01 8.51 13.06
CA ASP A 251 0.43 8.26 13.27
C ASP A 251 1.21 8.16 11.95
N LEU A 252 0.53 7.89 10.83
CA LEU A 252 1.13 7.85 9.48
C LEU A 252 0.62 8.96 8.57
N VAL A 253 0.07 10.03 9.15
CA VAL A 253 -0.24 11.28 8.45
C VAL A 253 0.95 12.24 8.61
N PRO A 254 1.69 12.58 7.55
CA PRO A 254 2.71 13.61 7.61
C PRO A 254 2.11 14.95 8.01
N LYS A 255 2.63 15.51 9.10
CA LYS A 255 2.25 16.82 9.64
C LYS A 255 3.40 17.78 9.42
N ILE A 256 3.33 18.59 8.37
CA ILE A 256 4.36 19.59 8.04
C ILE A 256 4.04 20.86 8.82
N GLY A 257 4.96 21.32 9.65
CA GLY A 257 4.77 22.47 10.54
C GLY A 257 4.97 23.82 9.85
N ASP A 258 4.53 24.89 10.51
CA ASP A 258 4.85 26.27 10.11
C ASP A 258 6.38 26.46 10.16
N GLY A 259 6.98 26.99 9.10
CA GLY A 259 8.44 27.15 9.05
C GLY A 259 9.21 25.87 8.69
N GLU A 260 8.54 24.72 8.54
CA GLU A 260 9.20 23.45 8.18
C GLU A 260 9.43 23.40 6.67
N GLU A 261 10.67 23.25 6.26
CA GLU A 261 11.00 22.94 4.86
C GLU A 261 10.86 21.44 4.64
N TRP A 262 10.12 21.05 3.61
CA TRP A 262 9.92 19.65 3.29
C TRP A 262 9.87 19.43 1.79
N GLU A 263 10.58 18.41 1.32
CA GLU A 263 10.56 17.99 -0.07
C GLU A 263 10.59 16.47 -0.17
N LYS A 264 9.82 15.92 -1.12
CA LYS A 264 9.77 14.49 -1.37
C LYS A 264 9.42 14.18 -2.82
N VAL A 265 10.15 13.21 -3.38
CA VAL A 265 9.88 12.59 -4.67
C VAL A 265 9.10 11.30 -4.45
N PHE A 266 7.99 11.14 -5.16
CA PHE A 266 7.19 9.93 -5.18
C PHE A 266 7.29 9.25 -6.54
N GLY A 267 7.62 7.96 -6.55
CA GLY A 267 7.90 7.21 -7.77
C GLY A 267 9.37 7.31 -8.21
N PRO A 268 9.68 7.06 -9.50
CA PRO A 268 8.73 6.73 -10.56
C PRO A 268 8.00 5.40 -10.37
N VAL A 269 6.72 5.39 -10.72
CA VAL A 269 5.92 4.18 -10.91
C VAL A 269 5.59 4.01 -12.40
N PHE A 270 5.30 2.79 -12.82
CA PHE A 270 5.12 2.44 -14.23
C PHE A 270 3.71 1.90 -14.49
N MET A 271 3.02 2.53 -15.44
CA MET A 271 1.73 2.06 -15.95
C MET A 271 2.00 1.22 -17.18
N TYR A 272 1.85 -0.10 -17.04
CA TYR A 272 2.16 -1.09 -18.05
C TYR A 272 0.90 -1.64 -18.71
N PHE A 273 0.99 -1.88 -20.02
CA PHE A 273 -0.10 -2.41 -20.82
C PHE A 273 0.41 -3.55 -21.69
N ASN A 274 -0.37 -4.61 -21.78
CA ASN A 274 -0.08 -5.73 -22.65
C ASN A 274 -1.35 -6.25 -23.32
N THR A 275 -1.15 -6.96 -24.43
CA THR A 275 -2.22 -7.65 -25.15
C THR A 275 -1.79 -9.09 -25.42
N THR A 276 -2.76 -9.94 -25.68
CA THR A 276 -2.51 -11.27 -26.24
C THR A 276 -3.42 -11.43 -27.45
N PRO A 277 -2.94 -12.07 -28.55
CA PRO A 277 -3.81 -12.41 -29.65
C PRO A 277 -4.96 -13.30 -29.15
N VAL A 278 -6.17 -13.03 -29.61
CA VAL A 278 -7.40 -13.74 -29.21
C VAL A 278 -7.28 -15.26 -29.43
N ASP A 279 -6.56 -15.66 -30.48
CA ASP A 279 -6.40 -17.07 -30.87
C ASP A 279 -5.09 -17.71 -30.39
N ALA A 280 -4.23 -16.97 -29.68
CA ALA A 280 -2.88 -17.44 -29.31
C ALA A 280 -2.80 -18.09 -27.93
N SER A 281 -3.83 -17.96 -27.09
CA SER A 281 -3.82 -18.49 -25.73
C SER A 281 -5.16 -19.13 -25.36
N GLU A 282 -5.10 -20.32 -24.77
CA GLU A 282 -6.27 -20.99 -24.19
C GLU A 282 -6.79 -20.25 -22.94
N ASP A 283 -5.92 -19.52 -22.23
CA ASP A 283 -6.31 -18.60 -21.16
C ASP A 283 -5.59 -17.24 -21.29
N PRO A 284 -6.20 -16.29 -22.02
CA PRO A 284 -5.68 -14.94 -22.18
C PRO A 284 -5.38 -14.24 -20.85
N LYS A 285 -6.14 -14.51 -19.79
CA LYS A 285 -5.97 -13.81 -18.50
C LYS A 285 -4.67 -14.22 -17.82
N ALA A 286 -4.40 -15.53 -17.78
CA ALA A 286 -3.15 -16.06 -17.26
C ALA A 286 -1.95 -15.54 -18.04
N SER A 287 -2.06 -15.47 -19.37
CA SER A 287 -0.97 -14.97 -20.24
C SER A 287 -0.67 -13.49 -19.98
N LEU A 288 -1.70 -12.64 -19.89
CA LEU A 288 -1.54 -11.22 -19.57
C LEU A 288 -0.93 -11.01 -18.18
N TRP A 289 -1.29 -11.85 -17.20
CA TRP A 289 -0.76 -11.76 -15.84
C TRP A 289 0.70 -12.20 -15.73
N GLU A 290 1.08 -13.32 -16.34
CA GLU A 290 2.48 -13.79 -16.33
C GLU A 290 3.42 -12.80 -17.01
N ASP A 291 2.98 -12.20 -18.11
CA ASP A 291 3.73 -11.15 -18.80
C ASP A 291 3.85 -9.87 -17.95
N ALA A 292 2.80 -9.47 -17.22
CA ALA A 292 2.88 -8.36 -16.28
C ALA A 292 3.85 -8.62 -15.11
N LYS A 293 3.92 -9.86 -14.59
CA LYS A 293 4.93 -10.25 -13.60
C LYS A 293 6.34 -10.21 -14.17
N ALA A 294 6.52 -10.67 -15.41
CA ALA A 294 7.82 -10.58 -16.10
C ALA A 294 8.26 -9.13 -16.27
N GLN A 295 7.36 -8.24 -16.72
CA GLN A 295 7.67 -6.80 -16.82
C GLN A 295 7.96 -6.19 -15.44
N MET A 296 7.19 -6.54 -14.41
CA MET A 296 7.46 -6.06 -13.04
C MET A 296 8.89 -6.40 -12.59
N MET A 297 9.37 -7.61 -12.89
CA MET A 297 10.75 -7.97 -12.58
C MET A 297 11.78 -7.15 -13.35
N VAL A 298 11.51 -6.83 -14.63
CA VAL A 298 12.37 -5.92 -15.41
C VAL A 298 12.43 -4.54 -14.75
N GLU A 299 11.30 -4.00 -14.32
CA GLU A 299 11.26 -2.68 -13.64
C GLU A 299 11.98 -2.69 -12.30
N VAL A 300 11.81 -3.74 -11.48
CA VAL A 300 12.51 -3.90 -10.20
C VAL A 300 14.02 -3.98 -10.39
N LEU A 301 14.49 -4.71 -11.41
CA LEU A 301 15.92 -4.86 -11.71
C LEU A 301 16.52 -3.61 -12.37
N SER A 302 15.70 -2.83 -13.10
CA SER A 302 16.13 -1.61 -13.78
C SER A 302 16.12 -0.39 -12.87
N TRP A 303 15.42 -0.44 -11.74
CA TRP A 303 15.39 0.64 -10.77
C TRP A 303 16.68 0.66 -9.90
N PRO A 304 17.23 1.84 -9.57
CA PRO A 304 16.81 3.19 -9.94
C PRO A 304 17.05 3.52 -11.42
N TYR A 305 16.20 4.37 -11.98
CA TYR A 305 16.25 4.71 -13.40
C TYR A 305 17.26 5.82 -13.70
N THR A 306 17.87 5.82 -14.88
CA THR A 306 18.80 6.89 -15.30
C THR A 306 18.13 8.03 -16.07
N PHE A 307 16.92 7.78 -16.57
CA PHE A 307 16.22 8.65 -17.52
C PHE A 307 15.42 9.82 -16.92
N PRO A 308 14.95 9.82 -15.64
CA PRO A 308 14.30 11.00 -15.09
C PRO A 308 15.24 12.21 -15.09
N ALA A 309 14.74 13.35 -15.57
CA ALA A 309 15.56 14.55 -15.75
C ALA A 309 15.64 15.45 -14.50
N SER A 310 14.70 15.33 -13.55
CA SER A 310 14.71 16.13 -12.32
C SER A 310 15.99 15.88 -11.49
N GLU A 311 16.56 16.96 -10.96
CA GLU A 311 17.71 16.91 -10.04
C GLU A 311 17.32 16.43 -8.64
N ASP A 312 16.04 16.54 -8.27
CA ASP A 312 15.50 16.08 -6.99
C ASP A 312 15.44 14.54 -6.93
N TYR A 313 15.44 13.88 -8.09
CA TYR A 313 15.56 12.44 -8.21
C TYR A 313 17.03 12.03 -8.29
N GLN A 314 17.56 11.44 -7.21
CA GLN A 314 18.92 10.89 -7.24
C GLN A 314 19.00 9.68 -8.17
N LYS A 315 19.91 9.75 -9.14
CA LYS A 315 20.21 8.70 -10.12
C LYS A 315 21.02 7.55 -9.50
N PRO A 316 21.20 6.42 -10.21
CA PRO A 316 21.87 5.25 -9.64
C PRO A 316 23.27 5.53 -9.09
N ASP A 317 24.07 6.32 -9.80
CA ASP A 317 25.44 6.72 -9.44
C ASP A 317 25.49 7.74 -8.28
N GLN A 318 24.35 8.35 -7.95
CA GLN A 318 24.21 9.31 -6.85
C GLN A 318 23.79 8.66 -5.54
N ARG A 319 23.49 7.35 -5.56
CA ARG A 319 23.02 6.58 -4.40
C ARG A 319 24.15 5.75 -3.81
N GLY A 320 23.99 5.34 -2.56
CA GLY A 320 24.94 4.48 -1.87
C GLY A 320 24.39 3.10 -1.52
N TYR A 321 25.25 2.30 -0.88
CA TYR A 321 25.02 0.91 -0.55
C TYR A 321 25.46 0.63 0.88
N ALA A 322 24.72 -0.21 1.60
CA ALA A 322 25.10 -0.69 2.93
C ALA A 322 24.98 -2.22 3.00
N THR A 323 26.02 -2.87 3.48
CA THR A 323 26.05 -4.32 3.70
C THR A 323 26.48 -4.65 5.13
N GLY A 324 26.18 -5.85 5.56
CA GLY A 324 26.67 -6.37 6.83
C GLY A 324 26.06 -7.73 7.13
N ARG A 325 26.23 -8.18 8.36
CA ARG A 325 25.64 -9.40 8.87
C ARG A 325 24.94 -9.12 10.18
N LEU A 326 23.68 -9.54 10.31
CA LEU A 326 22.96 -9.48 11.57
C LEU A 326 23.00 -10.84 12.26
N LEU A 327 23.40 -10.82 13.52
CA LEU A 327 23.44 -11.96 14.43
C LEU A 327 22.51 -11.69 15.60
N VAL A 328 21.97 -12.74 16.20
CA VAL A 328 21.18 -12.66 17.43
C VAL A 328 21.98 -13.28 18.57
N GLN A 329 22.09 -12.55 19.68
CA GLN A 329 22.65 -13.05 20.93
C GLN A 329 21.53 -13.17 21.96
N ASP A 330 21.00 -14.38 22.11
CA ASP A 330 20.01 -14.69 23.14
C ASP A 330 20.55 -15.77 24.08
N ARG A 331 21.14 -15.32 25.20
CA ARG A 331 21.74 -16.17 26.25
C ARG A 331 20.79 -17.19 26.87
N PHE A 332 19.47 -17.07 26.64
CA PHE A 332 18.49 -18.03 27.14
C PHE A 332 18.13 -19.11 26.11
N VAL A 333 18.62 -18.98 24.88
CA VAL A 333 18.44 -19.94 23.78
C VAL A 333 19.75 -20.64 23.47
N SER A 334 20.85 -19.88 23.35
CA SER A 334 22.17 -20.37 22.96
C SER A 334 23.26 -19.48 23.58
N ASP A 335 24.40 -20.07 23.94
CA ASP A 335 25.61 -19.32 24.32
C ASP A 335 26.37 -18.78 23.09
N ASP A 336 26.17 -19.40 21.91
CA ASP A 336 26.70 -18.97 20.63
C ASP A 336 25.76 -17.99 19.91
N TYR A 337 26.32 -17.18 18.99
CA TYR A 337 25.53 -16.34 18.09
C TYR A 337 24.63 -17.16 17.17
N ILE A 338 23.38 -16.71 17.01
CA ILE A 338 22.40 -17.29 16.11
C ILE A 338 22.32 -16.41 14.85
N TYR A 339 22.28 -17.01 13.66
CA TYR A 339 22.10 -16.26 12.43
C TYR A 339 20.70 -15.65 12.37
N ALA A 340 20.61 -14.35 12.05
CA ALA A 340 19.35 -13.64 11.93
C ALA A 340 18.67 -13.94 10.57
N SER A 341 18.41 -15.23 10.31
CA SER A 341 17.84 -15.70 9.06
C SER A 341 16.48 -15.05 8.78
N GLY A 342 16.33 -14.48 7.59
CA GLY A 342 15.08 -13.84 7.17
C GLY A 342 14.73 -12.56 7.94
N ALA A 343 15.67 -12.00 8.71
CA ALA A 343 15.49 -10.72 9.38
C ALA A 343 15.19 -9.62 8.35
N TYR A 344 14.25 -8.74 8.69
CA TYR A 344 14.06 -7.53 7.90
C TYR A 344 15.03 -6.49 8.44
N VAL A 345 15.89 -5.99 7.57
CA VAL A 345 16.94 -5.01 7.89
C VAL A 345 16.72 -3.78 7.03
N GLY A 346 16.75 -2.59 7.64
CA GLY A 346 16.47 -1.37 6.90
C GLY A 346 17.17 -0.13 7.42
N LEU A 347 17.39 0.82 6.52
CA LEU A 347 17.84 2.16 6.82
C LEU A 347 16.65 3.11 6.81
N ALA A 348 16.45 3.83 7.90
CA ALA A 348 15.43 4.86 8.05
C ALA A 348 16.03 6.04 8.83
N PRO A 349 15.36 7.20 8.88
CA PRO A 349 15.89 8.36 9.59
C PRO A 349 16.25 8.04 11.05
N PRO A 350 17.25 8.73 11.62
CA PRO A 350 17.62 8.53 13.00
C PRO A 350 16.45 8.78 13.96
N GLY A 351 16.32 7.93 14.97
CA GLY A 351 15.17 7.95 15.86
C GLY A 351 15.22 6.86 16.93
N ASP A 352 14.14 6.76 17.70
CA ASP A 352 14.00 5.74 18.74
C ASP A 352 13.86 4.34 18.12
N VAL A 353 14.12 3.31 18.94
CA VAL A 353 13.87 1.91 18.57
C VAL A 353 12.43 1.75 18.05
N GLY A 354 12.27 1.15 16.87
CA GLY A 354 10.97 0.95 16.22
C GLY A 354 10.32 2.19 15.61
N SER A 355 10.94 3.37 15.65
CA SER A 355 10.38 4.63 15.13
C SER A 355 10.12 4.60 13.61
N TRP A 356 10.87 3.79 12.86
CA TRP A 356 10.68 3.56 11.42
C TRP A 356 9.25 3.16 11.04
N GLN A 357 8.51 2.51 11.94
CA GLN A 357 7.11 2.10 11.71
C GLN A 357 6.15 3.28 11.55
N ARG A 358 6.53 4.44 12.09
CA ARG A 358 5.76 5.70 12.02
C ARG A 358 6.42 6.71 11.07
N GLU A 359 7.48 6.32 10.37
CA GLU A 359 8.12 7.20 9.40
C GLU A 359 7.21 7.42 8.19
N CYS A 360 6.96 8.70 7.89
CA CYS A 360 6.06 9.13 6.81
C CYS A 360 6.51 10.41 6.08
N LYS A 361 7.53 11.12 6.58
CA LYS A 361 8.03 12.38 5.98
C LYS A 361 9.24 12.15 5.07
N LYS A 362 10.16 11.26 5.45
CA LYS A 362 11.42 10.96 4.76
C LYS A 362 11.35 9.58 4.10
N TYR A 363 12.49 9.03 3.72
CA TYR A 363 12.63 7.77 2.98
C TYR A 363 13.09 6.64 3.88
N GLN A 364 12.80 5.41 3.47
CA GLN A 364 13.29 4.21 4.14
C GLN A 364 13.59 3.11 3.13
N PHE A 365 14.54 2.25 3.45
CA PHE A 365 15.08 1.24 2.55
C PHE A 365 15.16 -0.08 3.30
N TRP A 366 14.63 -1.15 2.73
CA TRP A 366 14.48 -2.42 3.43
C TRP A 366 14.93 -3.59 2.57
N THR A 367 15.53 -4.59 3.21
CA THR A 367 15.91 -5.87 2.61
C THR A 367 15.63 -7.00 3.60
N LYS A 368 15.73 -8.25 3.13
CA LYS A 368 15.76 -9.43 3.99
C LYS A 368 17.18 -9.97 4.07
N ALA A 369 17.61 -10.32 5.27
CA ALA A 369 18.84 -11.07 5.46
C ALA A 369 18.69 -12.51 4.92
N ASP A 370 19.78 -13.06 4.39
CA ASP A 370 19.84 -14.44 3.93
C ASP A 370 19.87 -15.45 5.09
N GLU A 371 20.08 -16.74 4.78
CA GLU A 371 20.11 -17.82 5.76
C GLU A 371 21.23 -17.67 6.81
N ASP A 372 22.32 -17.00 6.43
CA ASP A 372 23.48 -16.76 7.28
C ASP A 372 23.43 -15.40 8.00
N GLY A 373 22.37 -14.61 7.79
CA GLY A 373 22.16 -13.30 8.38
C GLY A 373 22.82 -12.15 7.61
N PHE A 374 23.41 -12.39 6.43
CA PHE A 374 23.97 -11.32 5.61
C PHE A 374 22.87 -10.52 4.92
N PHE A 375 23.06 -9.21 4.84
CA PHE A 375 22.12 -8.31 4.19
C PHE A 375 22.84 -7.34 3.25
N SER A 376 22.12 -6.89 2.23
CA SER A 376 22.54 -5.83 1.32
C SER A 376 21.36 -4.89 1.06
N ILE A 377 21.53 -3.62 1.41
CA ILE A 377 20.59 -2.53 1.16
C ILE A 377 21.21 -1.66 0.07
N ASN A 378 20.65 -1.77 -1.13
CA ASN A 378 21.15 -1.10 -2.32
C ASN A 378 20.39 0.21 -2.60
N ASN A 379 20.98 1.09 -3.40
CA ASN A 379 20.32 2.25 -3.99
C ASN A 379 19.75 3.25 -2.97
N VAL A 380 20.45 3.41 -1.85
CA VAL A 380 20.05 4.26 -0.72
C VAL A 380 20.31 5.72 -1.07
N LEU A 381 19.32 6.59 -0.84
CA LEU A 381 19.48 8.04 -1.02
C LEU A 381 20.54 8.59 -0.07
N THR A 382 21.28 9.60 -0.51
CA THR A 382 22.22 10.30 0.38
C THR A 382 21.54 10.86 1.62
N GLY A 383 22.23 10.78 2.76
CA GLY A 383 21.69 11.21 4.05
C GLY A 383 22.25 10.41 5.22
N ASP A 384 21.82 10.81 6.42
CA ASP A 384 22.15 10.12 7.67
C ASP A 384 20.98 9.25 8.11
N TYR A 385 21.29 8.00 8.48
CA TYR A 385 20.31 6.98 8.85
C TYR A 385 20.72 6.27 10.14
N ASN A 386 19.77 5.61 10.79
CA ASN A 386 20.08 4.46 11.64
C ASN A 386 19.67 3.17 10.92
N LEU A 387 20.39 2.09 11.20
CA LEU A 387 19.96 0.76 10.79
C LEU A 387 19.00 0.19 11.82
N TYR A 388 17.86 -0.29 11.35
CA TYR A 388 16.83 -0.95 12.14
C TYR A 388 16.67 -2.38 11.66
N ALA A 389 16.26 -3.28 12.54
CA ALA A 389 15.87 -4.62 12.13
C ALA A 389 14.84 -5.25 13.09
N TRP A 390 14.15 -6.27 12.61
CA TRP A 390 13.53 -7.28 13.47
C TRP A 390 13.80 -8.66 12.89
N VAL A 391 13.87 -9.65 13.77
CA VAL A 391 14.19 -11.03 13.41
C VAL A 391 12.96 -11.89 13.72
N PRO A 392 12.29 -12.49 12.72
CA PRO A 392 11.20 -13.42 12.97
C PRO A 392 11.60 -14.50 13.98
N GLY A 393 10.78 -14.70 15.02
CA GLY A 393 11.07 -15.65 16.09
C GLY A 393 11.81 -15.05 17.29
N PHE A 394 12.21 -13.77 17.24
CA PHE A 394 12.74 -13.04 18.38
C PHE A 394 11.91 -11.79 18.68
N VAL A 395 11.59 -11.59 19.97
CA VAL A 395 10.88 -10.39 20.44
C VAL A 395 11.80 -9.17 20.33
N GLY A 396 11.22 -8.02 19.98
CA GLY A 396 11.87 -6.71 20.05
C GLY A 396 12.30 -6.18 18.70
N ASP A 397 12.76 -4.93 18.74
CA ASP A 397 13.25 -4.19 17.59
C ASP A 397 14.73 -3.86 17.80
N TYR A 398 15.54 -4.14 16.80
CA TYR A 398 16.94 -3.74 16.76
C TYR A 398 17.07 -2.33 16.19
N ARG A 399 17.99 -1.55 16.76
CA ARG A 399 18.51 -0.31 16.21
C ARG A 399 20.02 -0.27 16.43
N CYS A 400 20.79 -0.07 15.38
CA CYS A 400 22.20 0.25 15.49
C CYS A 400 22.37 1.70 15.98
N ASP A 401 23.08 1.90 17.08
CA ASP A 401 23.33 3.24 17.66
C ASP A 401 24.23 4.11 16.78
N ALA A 402 25.09 3.48 15.97
CA ALA A 402 25.91 4.21 15.01
C ALA A 402 25.03 4.80 13.90
N THR A 403 25.26 6.08 13.62
CA THR A 403 24.71 6.73 12.43
C THR A 403 25.41 6.20 11.19
N VAL A 404 24.63 5.80 10.20
CA VAL A 404 25.09 5.38 8.87
C VAL A 404 24.95 6.57 7.93
N SER A 405 26.08 7.19 7.57
CA SER A 405 26.11 8.30 6.62
C SER A 405 26.31 7.80 5.20
N ILE A 406 25.31 7.99 4.35
CA ILE A 406 25.32 7.62 2.93
C ILE A 406 25.67 8.85 2.10
N THR A 407 26.75 8.74 1.32
CA THR A 407 27.17 9.76 0.34
C THR A 407 27.12 9.19 -1.07
N SER A 408 27.22 10.05 -2.09
CA SER A 408 27.08 9.67 -3.50
C SER A 408 28.04 8.53 -3.88
N GLY A 409 27.51 7.41 -4.38
CA GLY A 409 28.28 6.26 -4.82
C GLY A 409 29.01 5.51 -3.70
N CYS A 410 28.72 5.80 -2.43
CA CYS A 410 29.46 5.20 -1.32
C CYS A 410 29.07 3.74 -1.10
N TYR A 411 30.03 2.98 -0.57
CA TYR A 411 29.81 1.64 -0.06
C TYR A 411 30.15 1.62 1.43
N VAL A 412 29.18 1.20 2.26
CA VAL A 412 29.32 1.07 3.70
C VAL A 412 29.28 -0.40 4.07
N ASP A 413 30.39 -0.93 4.57
CA ASP A 413 30.42 -2.22 5.24
C ASP A 413 30.24 -2.03 6.74
N MET A 414 29.16 -2.59 7.27
CA MET A 414 28.81 -2.51 8.69
C MET A 414 29.37 -3.69 9.50
N GLY A 415 30.01 -4.67 8.85
CA GLY A 415 30.52 -5.88 9.50
C GLY A 415 29.42 -6.68 10.20
N ASP A 416 29.81 -7.35 11.28
CA ASP A 416 28.88 -8.10 12.13
C ASP A 416 28.19 -7.18 13.13
N LEU A 417 26.86 -7.20 13.12
CA LEU A 417 25.97 -6.51 14.04
C LEU A 417 25.28 -7.54 14.94
N VAL A 418 25.14 -7.24 16.22
CA VAL A 418 24.55 -8.14 17.20
C VAL A 418 23.26 -7.53 17.75
N PHE A 419 22.15 -8.23 17.55
CA PHE A 419 20.88 -7.95 18.22
C PHE A 419 20.77 -8.79 19.49
N GLU A 420 20.63 -8.11 20.63
CA GLU A 420 20.29 -8.73 21.91
C GLU A 420 18.77 -8.54 22.17
N PRO A 421 17.95 -9.60 22.05
CA PRO A 421 16.52 -9.50 22.35
C PRO A 421 16.30 -9.05 23.80
N PRO A 422 15.30 -8.19 24.09
CA PRO A 422 15.09 -7.58 25.39
C PRO A 422 14.45 -8.55 26.40
N ARG A 423 15.16 -9.64 26.72
CA ARG A 423 14.71 -10.71 27.61
C ARG A 423 15.33 -10.57 29.00
N ASN A 424 14.48 -10.70 30.02
CA ASN A 424 14.90 -10.72 31.41
C ASN A 424 15.13 -12.14 31.97
N GLY A 425 14.74 -13.18 31.24
CA GLY A 425 14.81 -14.57 31.67
C GLY A 425 14.43 -15.56 30.56
N PRO A 426 14.56 -16.88 30.81
CA PRO A 426 14.05 -17.91 29.92
C PRO A 426 12.53 -17.81 29.71
N THR A 427 12.06 -18.19 28.53
CA THR A 427 10.62 -18.22 28.20
C THR A 427 9.97 -19.32 29.01
N LEU A 428 8.96 -18.96 29.80
CA LEU A 428 8.13 -19.92 30.52
C LEU A 428 7.03 -20.48 29.62
N TRP A 429 6.47 -19.63 28.76
CA TRP A 429 5.46 -19.96 27.76
C TRP A 429 5.40 -18.84 26.71
N GLU A 430 4.92 -19.17 25.52
CA GLU A 430 4.74 -18.27 24.38
C GLU A 430 3.43 -18.65 23.66
N ILE A 431 2.73 -17.65 23.12
CA ILE A 431 1.51 -17.82 22.33
C ILE A 431 1.76 -17.13 20.99
N GLY A 432 1.83 -17.91 19.91
CA GLY A 432 2.20 -17.43 18.57
C GLY A 432 3.70 -17.31 18.36
N VAL A 433 4.09 -16.60 17.30
CA VAL A 433 5.48 -16.36 16.91
C VAL A 433 5.72 -14.85 16.83
N PRO A 434 6.81 -14.32 17.40
CA PRO A 434 7.14 -12.90 17.27
C PRO A 434 7.70 -12.61 15.86
N ASP A 435 6.83 -12.58 14.86
CA ASP A 435 7.15 -12.32 13.46
C ASP A 435 6.38 -11.11 12.88
N ARG A 436 5.62 -10.41 13.74
CA ARG A 436 4.72 -9.28 13.43
C ARG A 436 3.50 -9.68 12.57
N SER A 437 3.15 -10.97 12.56
CA SER A 437 1.94 -11.50 11.97
C SER A 437 0.95 -11.97 13.03
N ALA A 438 -0.29 -12.20 12.60
CA ALA A 438 -1.31 -12.91 13.37
C ALA A 438 -1.81 -14.14 12.60
N SER A 439 -1.09 -14.54 11.54
CA SER A 439 -1.51 -15.55 10.57
C SER A 439 -1.63 -16.96 11.15
N GLU A 440 -0.90 -17.24 12.22
CA GLU A 440 -0.88 -18.53 12.91
C GLU A 440 -2.06 -18.72 13.86
N PHE A 441 -2.78 -17.65 14.21
CA PHE A 441 -3.89 -17.71 15.15
C PHE A 441 -5.20 -18.17 14.52
N TYR A 442 -6.16 -18.52 15.38
CA TYR A 442 -7.46 -19.01 14.95
C TYR A 442 -8.32 -17.89 14.33
N VAL A 443 -8.49 -17.96 13.02
CA VAL A 443 -9.47 -17.18 12.25
C VAL A 443 -10.72 -18.05 12.04
N PRO A 444 -11.90 -17.65 12.55
CA PRO A 444 -13.12 -18.44 12.43
C PRO A 444 -13.66 -18.43 11.00
N ASP A 445 -14.61 -19.32 10.71
CA ASP A 445 -15.38 -19.25 9.48
C ASP A 445 -16.26 -17.99 9.47
N PRO A 446 -16.42 -17.33 8.30
CA PRO A 446 -17.24 -16.15 8.17
C PRO A 446 -18.72 -16.48 8.39
N ASN A 447 -19.51 -15.47 8.76
CA ASN A 447 -20.96 -15.61 8.73
C ASN A 447 -21.39 -15.84 7.26
N PRO A 448 -22.14 -16.92 6.94
CA PRO A 448 -22.54 -17.22 5.56
C PRO A 448 -23.31 -16.08 4.88
N LYS A 449 -23.94 -15.17 5.65
CA LYS A 449 -24.60 -13.98 5.14
C LYS A 449 -23.64 -12.95 4.56
N TYR A 450 -22.39 -12.91 5.03
CA TYR A 450 -21.40 -11.88 4.71
C TYR A 450 -20.15 -12.43 4.02
N ILE A 451 -20.30 -13.56 3.33
CA ILE A 451 -19.19 -14.28 2.72
C ILE A 451 -18.60 -13.49 1.54
N ASN A 452 -17.29 -13.47 1.40
CA ASN A 452 -16.63 -13.23 0.11
C ASN A 452 -16.04 -14.57 -0.35
N LYS A 453 -16.50 -15.10 -1.48
CA LYS A 453 -16.11 -16.45 -1.93
C LYS A 453 -14.64 -16.54 -2.33
N LEU A 454 -14.02 -15.43 -2.72
CA LEU A 454 -12.59 -15.35 -3.03
C LEU A 454 -11.72 -15.74 -1.83
N LEU A 455 -12.19 -15.46 -0.61
CA LEU A 455 -11.44 -15.63 0.63
C LEU A 455 -11.79 -16.93 1.39
N VAL A 456 -12.59 -17.82 0.78
CA VAL A 456 -12.90 -19.13 1.35
C VAL A 456 -11.72 -20.08 1.14
N ASN A 457 -11.31 -20.80 2.20
CA ASN A 457 -10.11 -21.66 2.19
C ASN A 457 -8.82 -20.92 1.74
N HIS A 458 -8.77 -19.61 1.97
CA HIS A 458 -7.67 -18.74 1.57
C HIS A 458 -6.75 -18.45 2.78
N PRO A 459 -5.41 -18.34 2.60
CA PRO A 459 -4.49 -18.02 3.70
C PRO A 459 -4.82 -16.68 4.36
N GLU A 460 -5.41 -15.75 3.60
CA GLU A 460 -5.84 -14.44 4.11
C GLU A 460 -7.34 -14.37 4.42
N LYS A 461 -7.94 -15.49 4.86
CA LYS A 461 -9.36 -15.51 5.27
C LYS A 461 -9.69 -14.50 6.37
N PHE A 462 -8.69 -13.99 7.11
CA PHE A 462 -8.85 -12.90 8.09
C PHE A 462 -9.40 -11.60 7.48
N ARG A 463 -9.39 -11.46 6.14
CA ARG A 463 -9.99 -10.34 5.40
C ARG A 463 -11.50 -10.46 5.21
N GLN A 464 -12.14 -11.56 5.62
CA GLN A 464 -13.60 -11.68 5.53
C GLN A 464 -14.28 -10.61 6.40
N TYR A 465 -15.32 -9.98 5.84
CA TYR A 465 -16.10 -8.99 6.58
C TYR A 465 -16.84 -9.66 7.75
N GLY A 466 -16.91 -8.96 8.89
CA GLY A 466 -17.70 -9.39 10.06
C GLY A 466 -17.04 -10.46 10.93
N LEU A 467 -15.78 -10.83 10.68
CA LEU A 467 -15.10 -11.83 11.51
C LEU A 467 -14.99 -11.42 12.98
N TRP A 468 -14.93 -10.12 13.29
CA TRP A 468 -14.93 -9.63 14.67
C TRP A 468 -16.21 -10.00 15.43
N GLU A 469 -17.37 -10.08 14.75
CA GLU A 469 -18.65 -10.44 15.38
C GLU A 469 -18.69 -11.92 15.76
N ARG A 470 -17.96 -12.77 15.02
CA ARG A 470 -17.87 -14.21 15.29
C ARG A 470 -17.35 -14.51 16.70
N TYR A 471 -16.56 -13.61 17.29
CA TYR A 471 -16.11 -13.76 18.67
C TYR A 471 -17.29 -13.87 19.66
N GLY A 472 -18.29 -12.99 19.54
CA GLY A 472 -19.48 -13.02 20.40
C GLY A 472 -20.35 -14.24 20.19
N GLU A 473 -20.35 -14.80 18.98
CA GLU A 473 -21.09 -16.02 18.64
C GLU A 473 -20.42 -17.29 19.18
N LEU A 474 -19.08 -17.35 19.11
CA LEU A 474 -18.29 -18.48 19.60
C LEU A 474 -18.12 -18.48 21.12
N TYR A 475 -18.10 -17.29 21.73
CA TYR A 475 -17.90 -17.09 23.16
C TYR A 475 -19.09 -16.32 23.77
N PRO A 476 -20.32 -16.88 23.74
CA PRO A 476 -21.55 -16.14 24.04
C PRO A 476 -21.74 -15.82 25.52
N ASP A 477 -21.15 -16.59 26.44
CA ASP A 477 -21.39 -16.48 27.88
C ASP A 477 -20.17 -15.90 28.63
N ALA A 478 -18.97 -16.32 28.24
CA ALA A 478 -17.70 -15.93 28.87
C ALA A 478 -16.63 -15.67 27.81
N ASP A 479 -15.62 -14.88 28.16
CA ASP A 479 -14.48 -14.63 27.26
C ASP A 479 -13.59 -15.88 27.13
N LEU A 480 -12.81 -15.94 26.04
CA LEU A 480 -11.85 -17.00 25.76
C LEU A 480 -10.85 -17.17 26.91
N VAL A 481 -10.69 -18.40 27.37
CA VAL A 481 -9.69 -18.82 28.37
C VAL A 481 -8.70 -19.75 27.71
N TYR A 482 -7.45 -19.31 27.59
CA TYR A 482 -6.35 -20.12 27.05
C TYR A 482 -5.59 -20.79 28.19
N ASN A 483 -5.46 -22.11 28.15
CA ASN A 483 -4.77 -22.90 29.16
C ASN A 483 -3.38 -23.28 28.64
N VAL A 484 -2.33 -22.67 29.21
CA VAL A 484 -0.95 -22.94 28.82
C VAL A 484 -0.63 -24.43 28.97
N GLY A 485 -0.08 -25.04 27.92
CA GLY A 485 0.28 -26.47 27.88
C GLY A 485 -0.88 -27.41 27.54
N ALA A 486 -2.10 -26.91 27.35
CA ALA A 486 -3.25 -27.72 26.94
C ALA A 486 -3.98 -27.15 25.70
N SER A 487 -4.09 -25.83 25.59
CA SER A 487 -4.66 -25.15 24.42
C SER A 487 -3.67 -25.07 23.26
N ASP A 488 -4.19 -25.02 22.04
CA ASP A 488 -3.44 -24.89 20.78
C ASP A 488 -3.70 -23.49 20.20
N TYR A 489 -2.70 -22.60 20.13
CA TYR A 489 -2.94 -21.21 19.70
C TYR A 489 -3.42 -21.11 18.24
N THR A 490 -3.20 -22.15 17.43
CA THR A 490 -3.67 -22.20 16.04
C THR A 490 -5.19 -22.45 15.94
N LYS A 491 -5.81 -22.91 17.03
CA LYS A 491 -7.24 -23.28 17.09
C LYS A 491 -8.01 -22.56 18.19
N ASP A 492 -7.34 -22.30 19.30
CA ASP A 492 -7.94 -21.87 20.56
C ASP A 492 -7.58 -20.43 20.92
N TRP A 493 -6.73 -19.74 20.14
CA TRP A 493 -6.44 -18.33 20.32
C TRP A 493 -7.02 -17.52 19.17
N PHE A 494 -8.11 -16.81 19.44
CA PHE A 494 -8.79 -16.00 18.44
C PHE A 494 -7.87 -14.89 17.91
N PHE A 495 -7.79 -14.74 16.59
CA PHE A 495 -6.81 -13.88 15.92
C PHE A 495 -6.87 -12.38 16.26
N ALA A 496 -7.98 -11.90 16.82
CA ALA A 496 -8.18 -10.50 17.18
C ALA A 496 -8.87 -10.30 18.55
N GLN A 497 -8.39 -9.35 19.34
CA GLN A 497 -8.92 -9.06 20.68
C GLN A 497 -10.03 -8.03 20.57
N VAL A 498 -11.27 -8.51 20.52
CA VAL A 498 -12.47 -7.70 20.25
C VAL A 498 -13.41 -7.66 21.46
N THR A 499 -14.28 -6.65 21.48
CA THR A 499 -15.33 -6.55 22.51
C THR A 499 -16.54 -7.41 22.15
N ARG A 500 -17.11 -8.11 23.13
CA ARG A 500 -18.43 -8.76 23.01
C ARG A 500 -19.56 -7.78 23.33
N GLN A 501 -20.54 -7.66 22.43
CA GLN A 501 -21.76 -6.89 22.69
C GLN A 501 -22.60 -7.61 23.75
N GLN A 502 -22.93 -6.93 24.85
CA GLN A 502 -23.86 -7.46 25.85
C GLN A 502 -25.27 -6.98 25.52
N HIS A 503 -26.21 -7.90 25.28
CA HIS A 503 -27.62 -7.55 25.19
C HIS A 503 -28.14 -7.14 26.58
N ILE A 504 -28.06 -5.86 26.91
CA ILE A 504 -28.79 -5.31 28.05
C ILE A 504 -30.26 -5.23 27.61
N SER A 505 -31.10 -6.05 28.25
CA SER A 505 -32.55 -5.94 28.10
C SER A 505 -32.97 -4.51 28.43
N ARG A 506 -33.67 -3.86 27.49
CA ARG A 506 -34.16 -2.48 27.59
C ARG A 506 -34.90 -2.29 28.90
N ASN A 507 -34.23 -1.75 29.91
CA ASN A 507 -34.87 -1.00 30.97
C ASN A 507 -33.99 -0.01 31.72
N HIS A 508 -32.67 0.07 31.52
CA HIS A 508 -31.87 1.17 32.06
C HIS A 508 -30.85 1.67 31.02
N MET A 509 -31.02 2.91 30.60
CA MET A 509 -30.02 3.65 29.80
C MET A 509 -28.80 3.94 30.67
N ALA A 510 -27.66 3.36 30.28
CA ALA A 510 -26.33 3.96 30.27
C ALA A 510 -25.37 2.89 29.71
N ASP A 511 -24.72 3.17 28.58
CA ASP A 511 -23.63 2.35 28.05
C ASP A 511 -22.47 2.37 29.07
N GLN A 512 -22.44 1.35 29.94
CA GLN A 512 -21.30 1.08 30.81
C GLN A 512 -20.58 -0.18 30.33
N VAL A 513 -19.39 0.02 29.80
CA VAL A 513 -18.38 -1.03 29.63
C VAL A 513 -17.86 -1.39 31.02
N GLN A 514 -18.28 -2.53 31.58
CA GLN A 514 -17.68 -3.08 32.81
C GLN A 514 -16.70 -4.21 32.49
N SER A 515 -15.43 -4.03 32.86
CA SER A 515 -14.46 -5.11 33.02
C SER A 515 -14.49 -5.60 34.48
N ARG A 516 -14.73 -6.89 34.72
CA ARG A 516 -14.53 -7.51 36.04
C ARG A 516 -13.41 -8.55 35.96
N ARG A 517 -12.38 -8.39 36.79
CA ARG A 517 -11.40 -9.43 37.10
C ARG A 517 -11.96 -10.35 38.19
N ARG A 518 -11.82 -11.66 38.00
CA ARG A 518 -11.84 -12.64 39.10
C ARG A 518 -10.66 -13.59 38.90
N GLY A 519 -9.77 -13.64 39.89
CA GLY A 519 -8.74 -14.66 39.98
C GLY A 519 -9.12 -15.72 41.00
N SER A 520 -8.91 -17.00 40.66
CA SER A 520 -8.37 -18.00 41.58
C SER A 520 -8.02 -19.33 40.90
N GLN A 521 -6.79 -19.78 41.18
CA GLN A 521 -6.26 -21.16 41.34
C GLN A 521 -5.80 -22.03 40.15
N ARG A 522 -4.49 -22.36 40.25
CA ARG A 522 -3.72 -23.59 39.98
C ARG A 522 -3.56 -24.15 38.56
N ASN A 523 -4.15 -23.54 37.54
CA ASN A 523 -3.68 -23.62 36.16
C ASN A 523 -3.42 -22.20 35.65
N LEU A 524 -2.31 -21.96 34.92
CA LEU A 524 -2.06 -20.63 34.35
C LEU A 524 -3.08 -20.41 33.22
N GLN A 525 -4.05 -19.56 33.50
CA GLN A 525 -5.12 -19.18 32.58
C GLN A 525 -4.88 -17.76 32.10
N VAL A 526 -4.86 -17.57 30.78
CA VAL A 526 -4.81 -16.24 30.17
C VAL A 526 -6.21 -15.93 29.63
N ALA A 527 -6.83 -14.88 30.16
CA ALA A 527 -8.06 -14.34 29.60
C ALA A 527 -7.70 -13.34 28.49
N SER A 528 -8.38 -13.42 27.35
CA SER A 528 -8.10 -12.55 26.18
C SER A 528 -8.12 -11.05 26.49
N ARG A 529 -8.88 -10.63 27.51
CA ARG A 529 -8.94 -9.23 27.98
C ARG A 529 -7.75 -8.76 28.82
N ASP A 530 -6.99 -9.67 29.42
CA ASP A 530 -5.86 -9.30 30.29
C ASP A 530 -4.55 -9.02 29.51
N CYS A 531 -4.55 -9.17 28.18
CA CYS A 531 -3.39 -8.96 27.31
C CYS A 531 -3.28 -7.58 26.63
N LEU A 532 -4.24 -6.65 26.80
CA LEU A 532 -4.14 -5.32 26.17
C LEU A 532 -4.62 -4.19 27.09
N CYS A 533 -3.71 -3.29 27.45
CA CYS A 533 -3.99 -1.94 27.94
C CYS A 533 -2.98 -0.96 27.35
N HIS A 534 -3.19 -0.58 26.09
CA HIS A 534 -2.98 0.76 25.52
C HIS A 534 -3.07 0.66 24.01
N LEU A 535 -4.20 1.08 23.43
CA LEU A 535 -4.36 1.65 22.06
C LEU A 535 -5.81 1.48 21.59
N LEU A 536 -6.73 2.22 22.20
CA LEU A 536 -7.98 2.62 21.57
C LEU A 536 -8.35 4.01 22.13
N ARG A 537 -7.70 5.06 21.61
CA ARG A 537 -8.33 6.37 21.57
C ARG A 537 -8.99 6.48 20.20
N THR A 538 -10.29 6.21 20.16
CA THR A 538 -11.12 6.68 19.06
C THR A 538 -11.23 8.20 19.19
N SER A 539 -10.55 8.94 18.31
CA SER A 539 -10.74 10.38 18.19
C SER A 539 -12.07 10.64 17.49
N SER A 540 -13.15 10.77 18.26
CA SER A 540 -14.31 11.52 17.81
C SER A 540 -14.00 13.01 18.00
N SER A 541 -13.18 13.59 17.11
CA SER A 541 -13.08 15.05 16.99
C SER A 541 -13.89 15.46 15.77
N GLY A 542 -15.09 15.99 16.03
CA GLY A 542 -15.78 16.81 15.05
C GLY A 542 -14.99 18.09 14.86
N GLU A 543 -14.10 18.12 13.88
CA GLU A 543 -13.47 19.33 13.34
C GLU A 543 -13.31 19.19 11.81
N ARG A 544 -13.12 20.35 11.17
CA ARG A 544 -13.41 20.70 9.76
C ARG A 544 -12.77 19.77 8.71
N PRO A 545 -13.33 19.72 7.46
CA PRO A 545 -12.83 18.82 6.42
C PRO A 545 -11.34 19.03 6.15
N GLU A 546 -10.56 17.99 6.41
CA GLU A 546 -9.15 17.88 6.05
C GLU A 546 -9.00 17.72 4.54
N ILE A 547 -8.10 18.48 3.95
CA ILE A 547 -7.87 18.51 2.50
C ILE A 547 -6.76 17.50 2.19
N GLY A 548 -7.14 16.28 1.76
CA GLY A 548 -6.19 15.35 1.15
C GLY A 548 -5.62 15.89 -0.17
N ALA A 549 -4.36 15.59 -0.48
CA ALA A 549 -3.72 15.98 -1.74
C ALA A 549 -3.50 14.75 -2.63
N ASP A 550 -4.52 14.42 -3.40
CA ASP A 550 -4.52 13.29 -4.33
C ASP A 550 -3.97 13.71 -5.71
N LEU A 551 -2.81 13.17 -6.13
CA LEU A 551 -2.23 13.42 -7.47
C LEU A 551 -3.24 13.14 -8.58
N PHE A 552 -4.05 12.09 -8.37
CA PHE A 552 -5.27 11.83 -9.13
C PHE A 552 -6.41 11.46 -8.17
N LYS A 553 -7.49 12.24 -8.17
CA LYS A 553 -8.71 12.00 -7.40
C LYS A 553 -9.88 11.99 -8.35
N TRP A 554 -10.47 10.81 -8.53
CA TRP A 554 -11.88 10.76 -8.80
C TRP A 554 -12.61 11.08 -7.52
N ALA A 555 -13.29 12.23 -7.50
CA ALA A 555 -14.21 12.54 -6.44
C ALA A 555 -15.25 11.42 -6.43
N ASP A 556 -15.12 10.51 -5.48
CA ASP A 556 -16.23 9.70 -5.02
C ASP A 556 -17.21 10.69 -4.37
N ARG A 557 -18.05 11.31 -5.21
CA ARG A 557 -19.41 11.62 -4.79
C ARG A 557 -20.23 10.34 -4.96
N GLU A 558 -19.87 9.32 -4.22
CA GLU A 558 -20.74 8.17 -3.96
C GLU A 558 -20.83 8.12 -2.44
N GLY A 559 -22.03 8.43 -1.95
CA GLY A 559 -22.28 8.90 -0.58
C GLY A 559 -22.40 7.82 0.49
#